data_AF-A0A7L2Z017-F1
#
_entry.id   AF-A0A7L2Z017-F1
#
_cell.length_a   1.000
_cell.length_b   1.000
_cell.length_c   1.000
_cell.angle_alpha   90.00
_cell.angle_beta   90.00
_cell.angle_gamma   90.00
#
_symmetry.space_group_name_H-M   'P 1'
#
loop_
_entity.id
_entity.type
_entity.pdbx_description
1 polymer ?
#
loop_
_entity_poly.entity_id
_entity_poly.type
_entity_poly.pdbx_seq_one_letter_code
_entity_poly.pdbx_strand_id
1 'polypeptide(L)'
;NERLRALDDMMGGVLEVKKEDILKMEIPPPLFISKSEHFWNDEEKKIFREYEKKVEELNEEKENYRRALEKELEKLNSSIQETTKSFDETVCKLSERKVKSEMVIYQEELKILNLVYALLLDEELDAREAGLRNYLVKKEKEKVSFHLECCSWEMCNIYDIIFSEEKNLEHGFTKEFADVPADLLDELLQLYKLRPKTLVTGALCDTANPYGACSSSAEDYRGALTLLLKAMDELDSPEHMPNGLDPSLWEHFCLARRNKMKSEELVKRKALTLGEMEAFLQRRTDDNEKVKSEIEAIFQELTWLQEEKSKLQMNLTVQFLLKQGQVELESTEIPDYTDAILINKAIIEDLNSSIMAEGEKKIASMVECKDFSKGILKLEWEHKKMRMQIEDLKQKARDIVTLPISKDRQLFLTVLNYDSRVAHRVSVMEQTLGIMDELHQKNVKNHQKKIRELEKCISSKEQENYELSLKLREMLVSVSERRHIFEAADTRRVSEKMAQQRYWGILKQKHLRGLVKEQEEQFEMLQAEAE
;
A
#
# COMPACT_ATOMS: atom_id res chain seq x y z
N ASN A 1 46.54 28.30 -73.22
CA ASN A 1 46.77 26.95 -72.65
C ASN A 1 48.13 26.75 -71.99
N GLU A 2 49.20 27.46 -72.38
CA GLU A 2 50.48 27.36 -71.66
C GLU A 2 50.45 27.96 -70.25
N ARG A 3 49.69 29.05 -70.05
CA ARG A 3 49.55 29.69 -68.73
C ARG A 3 48.84 28.82 -67.68
N LEU A 4 47.82 28.07 -68.09
CA LEU A 4 47.11 27.13 -67.20
C LEU A 4 47.96 25.90 -66.90
N ARG A 5 48.69 25.38 -67.89
CA ARG A 5 49.69 24.31 -67.67
C ARG A 5 50.83 24.75 -66.75
N ALA A 6 51.35 25.97 -66.93
CA ALA A 6 52.38 26.51 -66.05
C ALA A 6 51.86 26.75 -64.62
N LEU A 7 50.57 27.04 -64.44
CA LEU A 7 49.95 27.19 -63.13
C LEU A 7 49.74 25.83 -62.44
N ASP A 8 49.31 24.80 -63.19
CA ASP A 8 49.24 23.41 -62.72
C ASP A 8 50.63 22.87 -62.36
N ASP A 9 51.63 23.09 -63.21
CA ASP A 9 53.00 22.61 -62.98
C ASP A 9 53.73 23.36 -61.85
N MET A 10 53.42 24.64 -61.61
CA MET A 10 54.11 25.44 -60.58
C MET A 10 53.36 25.51 -59.23
N MET A 11 52.02 25.44 -59.22
CA MET A 11 51.20 25.62 -58.00
C MET A 11 49.97 24.69 -57.92
N GLY A 12 49.93 23.59 -58.67
CA GLY A 12 48.84 22.60 -58.57
C GLY A 12 47.45 23.16 -58.88
N GLY A 13 47.37 24.25 -59.65
CA GLY A 13 46.12 24.82 -60.15
C GLY A 13 45.37 25.77 -59.21
N VAL A 14 45.88 26.09 -58.00
CA VAL A 14 45.21 27.00 -57.04
C VAL A 14 46.15 28.10 -56.52
N LEU A 15 45.68 29.36 -56.53
CA LEU A 15 46.47 30.55 -56.16
C LEU A 15 46.64 30.75 -54.63
N GLU A 16 45.74 30.20 -53.81
CA GLU A 16 45.82 30.20 -52.35
C GLU A 16 45.50 28.78 -51.84
N VAL A 17 46.51 28.08 -51.34
CA VAL A 17 46.32 26.75 -50.76
C VAL A 17 45.61 26.90 -49.42
N LYS A 18 44.30 26.60 -49.38
CA LYS A 18 43.59 26.47 -48.10
C LYS A 18 44.00 25.16 -47.47
N LYS A 19 44.07 25.10 -46.13
CA LYS A 19 44.40 23.83 -45.43
C LYS A 19 43.43 22.69 -45.74
N GLU A 20 42.22 23.02 -46.19
CA GLU A 20 41.20 22.07 -46.68
C GLU A 20 41.57 21.42 -48.02
N ASP A 21 42.43 22.04 -48.83
CA ASP A 21 42.85 21.52 -50.14
C ASP A 21 43.83 20.36 -50.00
N ILE A 22 44.53 20.24 -48.85
CA ILE A 22 45.39 19.11 -48.49
C ILE A 22 44.58 17.80 -48.47
N LEU A 23 43.31 17.85 -48.04
CA LEU A 23 42.43 16.68 -48.02
C LEU A 23 42.03 16.20 -49.42
N LYS A 24 41.97 17.12 -50.40
CA LYS A 24 41.57 16.85 -51.79
C LYS A 24 42.74 16.48 -52.70
N MET A 25 43.97 16.63 -52.23
CA MET A 25 45.18 16.34 -53.00
C MET A 25 45.38 14.82 -53.11
N GLU A 26 45.46 14.30 -54.33
CA GLU A 26 45.75 12.89 -54.63
C GLU A 26 46.99 12.81 -55.52
N ILE A 27 47.98 12.01 -55.13
CA ILE A 27 49.19 11.81 -55.96
C ILE A 27 48.87 10.69 -56.96
N PRO A 28 48.87 10.98 -58.28
CA PRO A 28 48.49 9.98 -59.28
C PRO A 28 49.48 8.82 -59.29
N PRO A 29 49.00 7.56 -59.39
CA PRO A 29 49.87 6.39 -59.38
C PRO A 29 50.79 6.37 -60.61
N PRO A 30 52.07 6.00 -60.44
CA PRO A 30 52.98 5.78 -61.56
C PRO A 30 52.43 4.77 -62.57
N LEU A 31 52.53 5.08 -63.86
CA LEU A 31 51.91 4.33 -64.97
C LEU A 31 52.30 2.84 -65.04
N PHE A 32 53.43 2.44 -64.44
CA PHE A 32 53.95 1.07 -64.46
C PHE A 32 53.35 0.12 -63.39
N ILE A 33 52.55 0.64 -62.44
CA ILE A 33 51.83 -0.17 -61.42
C ILE A 33 50.84 -1.16 -62.05
N SER A 34 50.44 -0.94 -63.31
CA SER A 34 49.61 -1.85 -64.10
C SER A 34 50.33 -3.15 -64.53
N LYS A 35 51.66 -3.25 -64.38
CA LYS A 35 52.49 -4.44 -64.68
C LYS A 35 52.91 -5.17 -63.40
N SER A 36 53.01 -6.50 -63.45
CA SER A 36 53.38 -7.33 -62.29
C SER A 36 54.77 -7.01 -61.72
N GLU A 37 54.85 -6.98 -60.38
CA GLU A 37 55.99 -6.57 -59.53
C GLU A 37 57.34 -7.24 -59.85
N HIS A 38 57.31 -8.44 -60.44
CA HIS A 38 58.50 -9.19 -60.82
C HIS A 38 59.26 -8.62 -62.04
N PHE A 39 58.63 -7.74 -62.84
CA PHE A 39 59.25 -7.15 -64.04
C PHE A 39 59.80 -5.74 -63.82
N TRP A 40 59.78 -5.24 -62.59
CA TRP A 40 60.24 -3.87 -62.31
C TRP A 40 61.77 -3.79 -62.34
N ASN A 41 62.28 -2.84 -63.12
CA ASN A 41 63.69 -2.48 -63.12
C ASN A 41 64.08 -1.81 -61.79
N ASP A 42 65.36 -1.85 -61.41
CA ASP A 42 65.82 -1.28 -60.13
C ASP A 42 65.56 0.24 -59.99
N GLU A 43 65.47 0.95 -61.13
CA GLU A 43 65.07 2.36 -61.20
C GLU A 43 63.56 2.56 -61.00
N GLU A 44 62.72 1.67 -61.54
CA GLU A 44 61.26 1.69 -61.35
C GLU A 44 60.89 1.37 -59.89
N LYS A 45 61.64 0.47 -59.24
CA LYS A 45 61.55 0.20 -57.80
C LYS A 45 61.97 1.40 -56.93
N LYS A 46 62.85 2.28 -57.41
CA LYS A 46 63.20 3.52 -56.69
C LYS A 46 62.08 4.56 -56.83
N ILE A 47 61.54 4.73 -58.04
CA ILE A 47 60.43 5.65 -58.33
C ILE A 47 59.16 5.25 -57.55
N PHE A 48 58.89 3.95 -57.44
CA PHE A 48 57.77 3.46 -56.63
C PHE A 48 57.98 3.74 -55.13
N ARG A 49 59.17 3.50 -54.59
CA ARG A 49 59.49 3.83 -53.18
C ARG A 49 59.40 5.33 -52.88
N GLU A 50 59.79 6.18 -53.81
CA GLU A 50 59.62 7.63 -53.69
C GLU A 50 58.15 8.06 -53.78
N TYR A 51 57.36 7.39 -54.62
CA TYR A 51 55.91 7.60 -54.69
C TYR A 51 55.21 7.16 -53.40
N GLU A 52 55.50 5.97 -52.89
CA GLU A 52 54.99 5.47 -51.61
C GLU A 52 55.31 6.44 -50.48
N LYS A 53 56.56 6.88 -50.39
CA LYS A 53 56.99 7.85 -49.38
C LYS A 53 56.21 9.17 -49.45
N LYS A 54 55.98 9.70 -50.66
CA LYS A 54 55.18 10.94 -50.84
C LYS A 54 53.70 10.73 -50.52
N VAL A 55 53.15 9.55 -50.80
CA VAL A 55 51.77 9.18 -50.44
C VAL A 55 51.64 9.02 -48.93
N GLU A 56 52.63 8.41 -48.26
CA GLU A 56 52.71 8.31 -46.81
C GLU A 56 52.80 9.69 -46.16
N GLU A 57 53.72 10.56 -46.62
CA GLU A 57 53.86 11.94 -46.13
C GLU A 57 52.56 12.74 -46.31
N LEU A 58 51.90 12.64 -47.45
CA LEU A 58 50.61 13.32 -47.70
C LEU A 58 49.47 12.75 -46.84
N ASN A 59 49.43 11.44 -46.62
CA ASN A 59 48.46 10.83 -45.71
C ASN A 59 48.72 11.24 -44.26
N GLU A 60 49.97 11.35 -43.83
CA GLU A 60 50.33 11.87 -42.51
C GLU A 60 49.90 13.33 -42.34
N GLU A 61 50.08 14.18 -43.35
CA GLU A 61 49.61 15.57 -43.34
C GLU A 61 48.07 15.67 -43.26
N LYS A 62 47.35 14.88 -44.07
CA LYS A 62 45.88 14.78 -44.00
C LYS A 62 45.41 14.32 -42.61
N GLU A 63 46.08 13.33 -42.04
CA GLU A 63 45.77 12.78 -40.74
C GLU A 63 46.08 13.76 -39.60
N ASN A 64 47.18 14.50 -39.69
CA ASN A 64 47.53 15.58 -38.76
C ASN A 64 46.49 16.72 -38.83
N TYR A 65 46.03 17.08 -40.02
CA TYR A 65 44.98 18.09 -40.21
C TYR A 65 43.63 17.62 -39.68
N ARG A 66 43.23 16.37 -39.94
CA ARG A 66 42.04 15.73 -39.35
C ARG A 66 42.08 15.80 -37.82
N ARG A 67 43.18 15.37 -37.21
CA ARG A 67 43.38 15.42 -35.75
C ARG A 67 43.35 16.85 -35.19
N ALA A 68 43.80 17.84 -35.95
CA ALA A 68 43.69 19.25 -35.55
C ALA A 68 42.23 19.73 -35.55
N LEU A 69 41.47 19.40 -36.59
CA LEU A 69 40.03 19.72 -36.69
C LEU A 69 39.21 19.01 -35.61
N GLU A 70 39.50 17.73 -35.32
CA GLU A 70 38.86 16.99 -34.23
C GLU A 70 39.11 17.66 -32.88
N LYS A 71 40.33 18.10 -32.60
CA LYS A 71 40.66 18.86 -31.37
C LYS A 71 39.97 20.20 -31.30
N GLU A 72 39.84 20.92 -32.41
CA GLU A 72 39.09 22.18 -32.46
C GLU A 72 37.60 21.96 -32.22
N LEU A 73 37.03 20.90 -32.81
CA LEU A 73 35.66 20.49 -32.60
C LEU A 73 35.40 20.10 -31.14
N GLU A 74 36.29 19.33 -30.51
CA GLU A 74 36.20 18.98 -29.09
C GLU A 74 36.28 20.23 -28.18
N LYS A 75 37.18 21.18 -28.49
CA LYS A 75 37.28 22.46 -27.78
C LYS A 75 36.03 23.32 -27.94
N LEU A 76 35.46 23.38 -29.14
CA LEU A 76 34.23 24.10 -29.40
C LEU A 76 33.05 23.45 -28.67
N ASN A 77 32.94 22.12 -28.71
CA ASN A 77 31.87 21.39 -28.01
C ASN A 77 31.96 21.56 -26.49
N SER A 78 33.16 21.49 -25.90
CA SER A 78 33.34 21.74 -24.47
C SER A 78 32.99 23.18 -24.09
N SER A 79 33.41 24.17 -24.88
CA SER A 79 33.02 25.57 -24.70
C SER A 79 31.50 25.79 -24.81
N ILE A 80 30.84 25.16 -25.78
CA ILE A 80 29.37 25.20 -25.92
C ILE A 80 28.69 24.56 -24.70
N GLN A 81 29.19 23.43 -24.19
CA GLN A 81 28.62 22.80 -23.00
C GLN A 81 28.79 23.65 -21.75
N GLU A 82 29.95 24.28 -21.55
CA GLU A 82 30.19 25.18 -20.41
C GLU A 82 29.31 26.43 -20.48
N THR A 83 29.21 27.06 -21.66
CA THR A 83 28.33 28.21 -21.87
C THR A 83 26.85 27.85 -21.69
N THR A 84 26.42 26.68 -22.16
CA THR A 84 25.04 26.20 -21.96
C THR A 84 24.76 25.97 -20.47
N LYS A 85 25.65 25.27 -19.76
CA LYS A 85 25.49 25.03 -18.31
C LYS A 85 25.45 26.34 -17.52
N SER A 86 26.35 27.27 -17.80
CA SER A 86 26.36 28.57 -17.12
C SER A 86 25.10 29.38 -17.41
N PHE A 87 24.59 29.35 -18.65
CA PHE A 87 23.30 29.94 -19.00
C PHE A 87 22.16 29.29 -18.21
N ASP A 88 22.04 27.96 -18.23
CA ASP A 88 20.99 27.24 -17.51
C ASP A 88 21.03 27.53 -16.00
N GLU A 89 22.22 27.59 -15.39
CA GLU A 89 22.38 27.99 -13.99
C GLU A 89 21.88 29.42 -13.73
N THR A 90 22.14 30.36 -14.64
CA THR A 90 21.64 31.73 -14.51
C THR A 90 20.12 31.80 -14.66
N VAL A 91 19.54 31.02 -15.58
CA VAL A 91 18.09 30.93 -15.77
C VAL A 91 17.42 30.33 -14.54
N CYS A 92 17.98 29.27 -13.96
CA CYS A 92 17.51 28.68 -12.70
C CYS A 92 17.58 29.67 -11.54
N LYS A 93 18.69 30.40 -11.40
CA LYS A 93 18.81 31.45 -10.35
C LYS A 93 17.80 32.58 -10.56
N LEU A 94 17.51 32.95 -11.81
CA LEU A 94 16.51 33.97 -12.14
C LEU A 94 15.09 33.46 -11.89
N SER A 95 14.77 32.21 -12.23
CA SER A 95 13.45 31.63 -11.98
C SER A 95 13.17 31.49 -10.48
N GLU A 96 14.15 31.05 -9.69
CA GLU A 96 14.04 31.03 -8.23
C GLU A 96 13.81 32.42 -7.64
N ARG A 97 14.53 33.44 -8.15
CA ARG A 97 14.31 34.84 -7.72
C ARG A 97 12.93 35.33 -8.10
N LYS A 98 12.45 35.03 -9.31
CA LYS A 98 11.11 35.38 -9.78
C LYS A 98 10.05 34.79 -8.85
N VAL A 99 10.11 33.48 -8.58
CA VAL A 99 9.14 32.80 -7.71
C VAL A 99 9.16 33.38 -6.30
N LYS A 100 10.35 33.66 -5.73
CA LYS A 100 10.46 34.29 -4.41
C LYS A 100 9.86 35.70 -4.38
N SER A 101 10.11 36.51 -5.41
CA SER A 101 9.53 37.84 -5.53
C SER A 101 8.01 37.79 -5.67
N GLU A 102 7.49 36.94 -6.55
CA GLU A 102 6.04 36.74 -6.73
C GLU A 102 5.38 36.26 -5.43
N MET A 103 6.00 35.32 -4.71
CA MET A 103 5.51 34.86 -3.40
C MET A 103 5.35 36.01 -2.40
N VAL A 104 6.34 36.92 -2.33
CA VAL A 104 6.28 38.09 -1.44
C VAL A 104 5.21 39.08 -1.91
N ILE A 105 5.09 39.32 -3.22
CA ILE A 105 4.05 40.18 -3.78
C ILE A 105 2.67 39.65 -3.39
N TYR A 106 2.40 38.37 -3.63
CA TYR A 106 1.11 37.75 -3.28
C TYR A 106 0.85 37.76 -1.77
N GLN A 107 1.88 37.62 -0.95
CA GLN A 107 1.75 37.74 0.50
C GLN A 107 1.30 39.16 0.90
N GLU A 108 1.94 40.20 0.37
CA GLU A 108 1.57 41.58 0.66
C GLU A 108 0.19 41.93 0.08
N GLU A 109 -0.15 41.45 -1.12
CA GLU A 109 -1.49 41.60 -1.71
C GLU A 109 -2.56 40.97 -0.82
N LEU A 110 -2.32 39.76 -0.29
CA LEU A 110 -3.22 39.11 0.64
C LEU A 110 -3.37 39.89 1.95
N LYS A 111 -2.29 40.50 2.46
CA LYS A 111 -2.37 41.37 3.65
C LYS A 111 -3.23 42.59 3.38
N ILE A 112 -3.03 43.24 2.24
CA ILE A 112 -3.82 44.40 1.83
C ILE A 112 -5.29 44.00 1.71
N LEU A 113 -5.61 42.88 1.05
CA LEU A 113 -6.98 42.39 0.92
C LEU A 113 -7.62 42.09 2.29
N ASN A 114 -6.89 41.44 3.20
CA ASN A 114 -7.39 41.16 4.54
C ASN A 114 -7.66 42.45 5.34
N LEU A 115 -6.79 43.46 5.22
CA LEU A 115 -7.00 44.76 5.86
C LEU A 115 -8.19 45.50 5.28
N VAL A 116 -8.32 45.53 3.95
CA VAL A 116 -9.47 46.14 3.27
C VAL A 116 -10.77 45.43 3.67
N TYR A 117 -10.76 44.10 3.75
CA TYR A 117 -11.90 43.32 4.22
C TYR A 117 -12.27 43.65 5.68
N ALA A 118 -11.27 43.74 6.58
CA ALA A 118 -11.51 44.11 7.97
C ALA A 118 -12.09 45.53 8.11
N LEU A 119 -11.59 46.49 7.32
CA LEU A 119 -12.13 47.86 7.28
C LEU A 119 -13.57 47.90 6.76
N LEU A 120 -13.87 47.16 5.69
CA LEU A 120 -15.22 47.07 5.14
C LEU A 120 -16.19 46.45 6.15
N LEU A 121 -15.74 45.45 6.90
CA LEU A 121 -16.54 44.81 7.94
C LEU A 121 -16.76 45.77 9.13
N ASP A 122 -15.77 46.56 9.53
CA ASP A 122 -15.93 47.61 10.56
C ASP A 122 -16.93 48.70 10.10
N GLU A 123 -16.87 49.13 8.83
CA GLU A 123 -17.85 50.06 8.24
C GLU A 123 -19.28 49.48 8.21
N GLU A 124 -19.43 48.18 7.91
CA GLU A 124 -20.72 47.50 7.93
C GLU A 124 -21.29 47.42 9.36
N LEU A 125 -20.44 47.09 10.34
CA LEU A 125 -20.81 47.09 11.75
C LEU A 125 -21.21 48.50 12.22
N ASP A 126 -20.49 49.55 11.80
CA ASP A 126 -20.82 50.95 12.08
C ASP A 126 -22.18 51.35 11.50
N ALA A 127 -22.44 51.00 10.24
CA ALA A 127 -23.71 51.27 9.59
C ALA A 127 -24.88 50.57 10.31
N ARG A 128 -24.67 49.30 10.71
CA ARG A 128 -25.66 48.51 11.47
C ARG A 128 -25.90 49.11 12.85
N GLU A 129 -24.84 49.49 13.56
CA GLU A 129 -24.93 50.14 14.87
C GLU A 129 -25.70 51.47 14.78
N ALA A 130 -25.37 52.32 13.81
CA ALA A 130 -26.09 53.58 13.56
C ALA A 130 -27.56 53.33 13.20
N GLY A 131 -27.86 52.30 12.40
CA GLY A 131 -29.22 51.87 12.07
C GLY A 131 -30.03 51.49 13.32
N LEU A 132 -29.45 50.68 14.21
CA LEU A 132 -30.09 50.28 15.46
C LEU A 132 -30.25 51.44 16.44
N ARG A 133 -29.25 52.32 16.57
CA ARG A 133 -29.36 53.55 17.38
C ARG A 133 -30.50 54.45 16.88
N ASN A 134 -30.62 54.62 15.56
CA ASN A 134 -31.71 55.38 14.98
C ASN A 134 -33.08 54.73 15.22
N TYR A 135 -33.15 53.40 15.13
CA TYR A 135 -34.38 52.66 15.42
C TYR A 135 -34.77 52.76 16.89
N LEU A 136 -33.81 52.68 17.80
CA LEU A 136 -33.98 52.87 19.24
C LEU A 136 -34.55 54.26 19.56
N VAL A 137 -33.98 55.32 19.00
CA VAL A 137 -34.49 56.70 19.18
C VAL A 137 -35.94 56.84 18.68
N LYS A 138 -36.33 56.15 17.60
CA LYS A 138 -37.72 56.14 17.13
C LYS A 138 -38.64 55.47 18.14
N LYS A 139 -38.26 54.30 18.66
CA LYS A 139 -39.02 53.55 19.68
C LYS A 139 -39.13 54.28 21.00
N GLU A 140 -38.08 54.97 21.44
CA GLU A 140 -38.11 55.82 22.63
C GLU A 140 -39.08 57.00 22.47
N LYS A 141 -39.15 57.61 21.28
CA LYS A 141 -40.15 58.65 20.99
C LYS A 141 -41.58 58.13 21.01
N GLU A 142 -41.81 56.92 20.51
CA GLU A 142 -43.12 56.24 20.60
C GLU A 142 -43.53 56.06 22.08
N LYS A 143 -42.59 55.65 22.94
CA LYS A 143 -42.79 55.49 24.39
C LYS A 143 -43.15 56.80 25.13
N VAL A 144 -42.52 57.93 24.76
CA VAL A 144 -42.75 59.24 25.43
C VAL A 144 -44.15 59.82 25.17
N SER A 145 -44.84 59.38 24.12
CA SER A 145 -46.22 59.82 23.81
C SER A 145 -47.30 59.31 24.78
N PHE A 146 -46.92 58.60 25.85
CA PHE A 146 -47.79 57.76 26.67
C PHE A 146 -48.25 58.37 28.03
N HIS A 147 -48.20 59.69 28.22
CA HIS A 147 -48.71 60.33 29.45
C HIS A 147 -50.24 60.51 29.44
N LEU A 148 -50.99 59.40 29.51
CA LEU A 148 -52.46 59.37 29.55
C LEU A 148 -53.04 58.86 30.89
N GLU A 149 -52.19 58.44 31.83
CA GLU A 149 -52.61 57.90 33.14
C GLU A 149 -53.34 58.92 34.03
N CYS A 150 -53.07 60.23 33.87
CA CYS A 150 -53.65 61.26 34.75
C CYS A 150 -55.17 61.40 34.60
N CYS A 151 -55.70 61.27 33.37
CA CYS A 151 -57.13 61.46 33.09
C CYS A 151 -58.01 60.31 33.60
N SER A 152 -57.44 59.12 33.81
CA SER A 152 -58.17 57.96 34.33
C SER A 152 -58.54 58.12 35.80
N TRP A 153 -57.57 58.54 36.60
CA TRP A 153 -57.72 58.66 38.05
C TRP A 153 -58.79 59.69 38.42
N GLU A 154 -58.85 60.81 37.69
CA GLU A 154 -59.87 61.83 37.85
C GLU A 154 -61.28 61.30 37.57
N MET A 155 -61.44 60.42 36.57
CA MET A 155 -62.74 59.83 36.23
C MET A 155 -63.19 58.77 37.23
N CYS A 156 -62.27 57.97 37.78
CA CYS A 156 -62.57 57.04 38.88
C CYS A 156 -63.07 57.77 40.12
N ASN A 157 -62.41 58.88 40.51
CA ASN A 157 -62.85 59.70 41.64
C ASN A 157 -64.26 60.28 41.42
N ILE A 158 -64.58 60.73 40.20
CA ILE A 158 -65.93 61.24 39.88
C ILE A 158 -66.98 60.12 39.97
N TYR A 159 -66.65 58.92 39.51
CA TYR A 159 -67.54 57.77 39.64
C TYR A 159 -67.82 57.43 41.12
N ASP A 160 -66.78 57.38 41.95
CA ASP A 160 -66.91 57.06 43.38
C ASP A 160 -67.76 58.09 44.13
N ILE A 161 -67.63 59.38 43.80
CA ILE A 161 -68.47 60.45 44.35
C ILE A 161 -69.94 60.21 43.98
N ILE A 162 -70.25 60.03 42.68
CA ILE A 162 -71.62 59.84 42.19
C ILE A 162 -72.24 58.55 42.76
N PHE A 163 -71.44 57.48 42.87
CA PHE A 163 -71.87 56.22 43.48
C PHE A 163 -72.17 56.37 44.99
N SER A 164 -71.37 57.17 45.70
CA SER A 164 -71.63 57.47 47.11
C SER A 164 -72.89 58.33 47.29
N GLU A 165 -73.15 59.29 46.40
CA GLU A 165 -74.36 60.11 46.40
C GLU A 165 -75.62 59.27 46.13
N GLU A 166 -75.57 58.33 45.20
CA GLU A 166 -76.68 57.39 44.94
C GLU A 166 -77.01 56.54 46.18
N LYS A 167 -75.99 55.96 46.82
CA LYS A 167 -76.18 55.24 48.09
C LYS A 167 -76.76 56.13 49.18
N ASN A 168 -76.36 57.40 49.24
CA ASN A 168 -76.89 58.33 50.23
C ASN A 168 -78.38 58.63 50.00
N LEU A 169 -78.91 58.54 48.77
CA LEU A 169 -80.35 58.67 48.49
C LEU A 169 -81.16 57.51 49.10
N GLU A 170 -80.62 56.29 49.15
CA GLU A 170 -81.27 55.17 49.86
C GLU A 170 -81.38 55.42 51.36
N HIS A 171 -80.31 55.95 51.96
CA HIS A 171 -80.29 56.28 53.38
C HIS A 171 -81.15 57.51 53.68
N GLY A 172 -81.20 58.48 52.75
CA GLY A 172 -82.03 59.68 52.82
C GLY A 172 -83.53 59.35 52.74
N PHE A 173 -83.93 58.39 51.92
CA PHE A 173 -85.32 57.95 51.79
C PHE A 173 -85.93 57.53 53.13
N THR A 174 -85.20 56.78 53.96
CA THR A 174 -85.68 56.40 55.30
C THR A 174 -85.87 57.57 56.26
N LYS A 175 -85.18 58.70 56.02
CA LYS A 175 -85.29 59.93 56.82
C LYS A 175 -86.40 60.85 56.31
N GLU A 176 -86.60 60.91 54.98
CA GLU A 176 -87.62 61.75 54.34
C GLU A 176 -89.06 61.27 54.59
N PHE A 177 -89.25 59.97 54.81
CA PHE A 177 -90.56 59.35 55.07
C PHE A 177 -90.73 58.86 56.52
N ALA A 178 -89.99 59.44 57.48
CA ALA A 178 -90.03 59.04 58.89
C ALA A 178 -91.41 59.27 59.57
N ASP A 179 -92.25 60.12 59.00
CA ASP A 179 -93.60 60.44 59.50
C ASP A 179 -94.68 59.44 59.05
N VAL A 180 -94.33 58.43 58.24
CA VAL A 180 -95.24 57.40 57.72
C VAL A 180 -95.27 56.17 58.65
N PRO A 181 -96.44 55.52 58.88
CA PRO A 181 -96.51 54.29 59.67
C PRO A 181 -95.61 53.18 59.13
N ALA A 182 -94.97 52.42 60.04
CA ALA A 182 -93.94 51.42 59.69
C ALA A 182 -94.38 50.39 58.64
N ASP A 183 -95.64 49.91 58.71
CA ASP A 183 -96.16 48.91 57.76
C ASP A 183 -96.29 49.49 56.33
N LEU A 184 -96.68 50.76 56.20
CA LEU A 184 -96.77 51.47 54.92
C LEU A 184 -95.39 51.89 54.42
N LEU A 185 -94.44 52.18 55.33
CA LEU A 185 -93.06 52.50 54.98
C LEU A 185 -92.34 51.28 54.38
N ASP A 186 -92.58 50.08 54.90
CA ASP A 186 -92.02 48.83 54.34
C ASP A 186 -92.60 48.53 52.95
N GLU A 187 -93.89 48.77 52.74
CA GLU A 187 -94.54 48.66 51.42
C GLU A 187 -93.98 49.68 50.42
N LEU A 188 -93.82 50.94 50.83
CA LEU A 188 -93.18 51.99 50.03
C LEU A 188 -91.71 51.68 49.72
N LEU A 189 -90.95 51.11 50.66
CA LEU A 189 -89.57 50.67 50.44
C LEU A 189 -89.49 49.54 49.41
N GLN A 190 -90.45 48.61 49.39
CA GLN A 190 -90.54 47.61 48.33
C GLN A 190 -90.82 48.27 46.98
N LEU A 191 -91.80 49.17 46.90
CA LEU A 191 -92.13 49.93 45.68
C LEU A 191 -90.98 50.84 45.21
N TYR A 192 -90.15 51.35 46.13
CA TYR A 192 -88.98 52.18 45.87
C TYR A 192 -87.81 51.37 45.28
N LYS A 193 -87.74 50.07 45.56
CA LYS A 193 -86.76 49.13 45.00
C LYS A 193 -87.25 48.47 43.70
N LEU A 194 -88.55 48.46 43.44
CA LEU A 194 -89.08 47.96 42.17
C LEU A 194 -88.58 48.83 41.00
N ARG A 195 -88.08 48.17 39.96
CA ARG A 195 -87.65 48.78 38.70
C ARG A 195 -88.44 48.14 37.56
N PRO A 196 -88.77 48.91 36.50
CA PRO A 196 -89.34 48.31 35.30
C PRO A 196 -88.37 47.25 34.73
N LYS A 197 -88.88 46.06 34.38
CA LYS A 197 -88.09 45.03 33.69
C LYS A 197 -87.92 45.47 32.23
N THR A 198 -86.81 46.12 31.91
CA THR A 198 -86.46 46.43 30.53
C THR A 198 -86.15 45.14 29.78
N LEU A 199 -86.84 44.91 28.65
CA LEU A 199 -86.49 43.85 27.70
C LEU A 199 -85.16 44.24 27.07
N VAL A 200 -84.07 43.63 27.51
CA VAL A 200 -82.74 43.85 26.94
C VAL A 200 -82.72 43.21 25.55
N THR A 201 -82.95 43.99 24.50
CA THR A 201 -82.50 43.61 23.16
C THR A 201 -80.98 43.63 23.20
N GLY A 202 -80.37 42.44 23.22
CA GLY A 202 -78.93 42.26 23.16
C GLY A 202 -78.39 42.80 21.83
N ALA A 203 -77.98 44.07 21.81
CA ALA A 203 -77.11 44.59 20.78
C ALA A 203 -75.67 44.22 21.16
N LEU A 204 -75.25 43.07 20.67
CA LEU A 204 -73.86 42.65 20.63
C LEU A 204 -73.12 43.62 19.71
N CYS A 205 -72.55 44.68 20.27
CA CYS A 205 -71.68 45.59 19.53
C CYS A 205 -70.26 45.02 19.50
N ASP A 206 -70.06 43.99 18.68
CA ASP A 206 -68.75 43.74 18.06
C ASP A 206 -68.47 44.91 17.10
N THR A 207 -67.88 45.98 17.61
CA THR A 207 -67.27 47.00 16.75
C THR A 207 -65.84 47.22 17.20
N ALA A 208 -64.95 46.43 16.60
CA ALA A 208 -63.51 46.45 16.81
C ALA A 208 -62.83 47.70 16.21
N ASN A 209 -63.45 48.88 16.33
CA ASN A 209 -62.87 50.14 15.86
C ASN A 209 -62.70 51.14 17.02
N PRO A 210 -61.48 51.32 17.55
CA PRO A 210 -61.21 52.21 18.68
C PRO A 210 -61.20 53.71 18.33
N TYR A 211 -61.43 54.09 17.06
CA TYR A 211 -61.49 55.49 16.61
C TYR A 211 -62.80 55.85 15.89
N GLY A 212 -63.73 54.90 15.78
CA GLY A 212 -65.05 55.18 15.23
C GLY A 212 -65.83 56.05 16.20
N ALA A 213 -66.23 57.25 15.78
CA ALA A 213 -67.16 58.06 16.56
C ALA A 213 -68.36 57.19 16.94
N CYS A 214 -68.61 57.07 18.24
CA CYS A 214 -69.67 56.29 18.86
C CYS A 214 -71.04 56.96 18.61
N SER A 215 -71.39 57.19 17.33
CA SER A 215 -72.65 57.82 16.94
C SER A 215 -73.83 56.84 16.95
N SER A 216 -73.56 55.53 16.81
CA SER A 216 -74.59 54.48 16.88
C SER A 216 -75.21 54.35 18.28
N SER A 217 -74.41 54.54 19.33
CA SER A 217 -74.83 54.34 20.73
C SER A 217 -75.82 55.40 21.23
N ALA A 218 -75.69 56.65 20.79
CA ALA A 218 -76.48 57.76 21.33
C ALA A 218 -77.97 57.72 20.91
N GLU A 219 -78.27 57.21 19.71
CA GLU A 219 -79.65 57.09 19.22
C GLU A 219 -80.39 55.91 19.87
N ASP A 220 -79.70 54.78 20.02
CA ASP A 220 -80.21 53.60 20.73
C ASP A 220 -80.46 53.91 22.21
N TYR A 221 -79.58 54.71 22.82
CA TYR A 221 -79.71 55.17 24.19
C TYR A 221 -80.93 56.09 24.41
N ARG A 222 -81.18 57.01 23.48
CA ARG A 222 -82.37 57.88 23.52
C ARG A 222 -83.67 57.07 23.39
N GLY A 223 -83.65 56.03 22.56
CA GLY A 223 -84.74 55.07 22.43
C GLY A 223 -85.00 54.30 23.74
N ALA A 224 -83.95 53.72 24.33
CA ALA A 224 -84.02 52.98 25.59
C ALA A 224 -84.50 53.85 26.77
N LEU A 225 -84.02 55.09 26.87
CA LEU A 225 -84.50 56.07 27.85
C LEU A 225 -85.98 56.40 27.69
N THR A 226 -86.45 56.54 26.45
CA THR A 226 -87.86 56.85 26.18
C THR A 226 -88.76 55.68 26.59
N LEU A 227 -88.32 54.44 26.37
CA LEU A 227 -89.03 53.24 26.83
C LEU A 227 -89.00 53.12 28.37
N LEU A 228 -87.86 53.43 29.00
CA LEU A 228 -87.73 53.44 30.46
C LEU A 228 -88.66 54.47 31.12
N LEU A 229 -88.74 55.68 30.55
CA LEU A 229 -89.62 56.74 31.04
C LEU A 229 -91.10 56.35 30.94
N LYS A 230 -91.52 55.72 29.84
CA LYS A 230 -92.88 55.20 29.69
C LYS A 230 -93.21 54.10 30.71
N ALA A 231 -92.28 53.18 30.95
CA ALA A 231 -92.46 52.12 31.93
C ALA A 231 -92.47 52.65 33.39
N MET A 232 -91.82 53.78 33.64
CA MET A 232 -91.91 54.51 34.91
C MET A 232 -93.26 55.22 35.08
N ASP A 233 -93.81 55.80 34.00
CA ASP A 233 -95.14 56.41 34.01
C ASP A 233 -96.23 55.36 34.32
N GLU A 234 -96.07 54.12 33.86
CA GLU A 234 -96.95 52.98 34.19
C GLU A 234 -96.84 52.56 35.67
N LEU A 235 -95.63 52.57 36.26
CA LEU A 235 -95.41 52.24 37.67
C LEU A 235 -95.85 53.34 38.64
N ASP A 236 -95.82 54.61 38.21
CA ASP A 236 -96.26 55.77 38.99
C ASP A 236 -97.79 55.99 38.89
N SER A 237 -98.53 55.13 38.18
CA SER A 237 -99.97 55.25 38.04
C SER A 237 -100.68 55.16 39.41
N PRO A 238 -101.77 55.91 39.62
CA PRO A 238 -102.50 55.93 40.90
C PRO A 238 -103.15 54.58 41.25
N GLU A 239 -103.18 53.64 40.30
CA GLU A 239 -103.66 52.26 40.51
C GLU A 239 -102.72 51.43 41.41
N HIS A 240 -101.45 51.84 41.52
CA HIS A 240 -100.43 51.17 42.34
C HIS A 240 -100.22 51.83 43.72
N MET A 241 -101.05 52.81 44.08
CA MET A 241 -100.95 53.52 45.36
C MET A 241 -101.51 52.67 46.52
N PRO A 242 -100.78 52.48 47.63
CA PRO A 242 -101.29 51.76 48.79
C PRO A 242 -102.51 52.43 49.42
N ASN A 243 -103.46 51.63 49.90
CA ASN A 243 -104.71 52.10 50.47
C ASN A 243 -104.45 52.87 51.78
N GLY A 244 -104.72 54.19 51.78
CA GLY A 244 -104.60 55.05 52.98
C GLY A 244 -103.51 56.11 52.92
N LEU A 245 -102.75 56.21 51.82
CA LEU A 245 -101.80 57.30 51.57
C LEU A 245 -102.48 58.55 51.01
N ASP A 246 -101.98 59.72 51.42
CA ASP A 246 -102.41 60.99 50.86
C ASP A 246 -101.86 61.17 49.43
N PRO A 247 -102.65 61.65 48.46
CA PRO A 247 -102.17 61.89 47.10
C PRO A 247 -100.93 62.79 47.01
N SER A 248 -100.74 63.75 47.93
CA SER A 248 -99.54 64.61 47.91
C SER A 248 -98.28 63.88 48.37
N LEU A 249 -98.40 62.93 49.30
CA LEU A 249 -97.31 62.04 49.72
C LEU A 249 -96.95 61.04 48.63
N TRP A 250 -97.93 60.57 47.85
CA TRP A 250 -97.69 59.70 46.68
C TRP A 250 -96.95 60.45 45.57
N GLU A 251 -97.32 61.69 45.26
CA GLU A 251 -96.58 62.53 44.31
C GLU A 251 -95.13 62.75 44.77
N HIS A 252 -94.91 62.99 46.07
CA HIS A 252 -93.57 63.13 46.65
C HIS A 252 -92.76 61.83 46.54
N PHE A 253 -93.38 60.67 46.79
CA PHE A 253 -92.76 59.36 46.62
C PHE A 253 -92.38 59.07 45.16
N CYS A 254 -93.28 59.34 44.20
CA CYS A 254 -92.99 59.20 42.78
C CYS A 254 -91.81 60.09 42.34
N LEU A 255 -91.72 61.31 42.86
CA LEU A 255 -90.58 62.21 42.62
C LEU A 255 -89.27 61.65 43.20
N ALA A 256 -89.28 61.17 44.44
CA ALA A 256 -88.11 60.55 45.08
C ALA A 256 -87.65 59.29 44.32
N ARG A 257 -88.60 58.46 43.87
CA ARG A 257 -88.34 57.25 43.06
C ARG A 257 -87.74 57.60 41.70
N ARG A 258 -88.27 58.62 41.01
CA ARG A 258 -87.70 59.13 39.75
C ARG A 258 -86.32 59.72 39.93
N ASN A 259 -86.05 60.41 41.03
CA ASN A 259 -84.73 60.96 41.33
C ASN A 259 -83.69 59.86 41.57
N LYS A 260 -84.04 58.80 42.31
CA LYS A 260 -83.16 57.64 42.47
C LYS A 260 -82.92 56.89 41.15
N MET A 261 -83.95 56.72 40.33
CA MET A 261 -83.76 56.11 39.01
C MET A 261 -82.80 56.92 38.14
N LYS A 262 -82.89 58.26 38.16
CA LYS A 262 -81.96 59.15 37.45
C LYS A 262 -80.52 59.01 37.97
N SER A 263 -80.31 58.91 39.28
CA SER A 263 -78.97 58.71 39.85
C SER A 263 -78.40 57.33 39.56
N GLU A 264 -79.20 56.26 39.64
CA GLU A 264 -78.79 54.90 39.26
C GLU A 264 -78.42 54.81 37.77
N GLU A 265 -79.19 55.44 36.89
CA GLU A 265 -78.89 55.48 35.47
C GLU A 265 -77.62 56.31 35.20
N LEU A 266 -77.39 57.39 35.95
CA LEU A 266 -76.15 58.17 35.90
C LEU A 266 -74.95 57.33 36.35
N VAL A 267 -75.06 56.58 37.45
CA VAL A 267 -74.02 55.64 37.92
C VAL A 267 -73.75 54.58 36.86
N LYS A 268 -74.78 53.95 36.27
CA LYS A 268 -74.61 52.96 35.20
C LYS A 268 -73.88 53.53 33.99
N ARG A 269 -74.24 54.73 33.54
CA ARG A 269 -73.52 55.40 32.44
C ARG A 269 -72.07 55.66 32.80
N LYS A 270 -71.81 56.18 34.00
CA LYS A 270 -70.45 56.48 34.45
C LYS A 270 -69.61 55.21 34.61
N ALA A 271 -70.20 54.12 35.08
CA ALA A 271 -69.58 52.79 35.13
C ALA A 271 -69.23 52.28 33.73
N LEU A 272 -70.13 52.43 32.75
CA LEU A 272 -69.85 52.04 31.35
C LEU A 272 -68.71 52.87 30.76
N THR A 273 -68.73 54.20 30.92
CA THR A 273 -67.65 55.06 30.44
C THR A 273 -66.31 54.76 31.12
N LEU A 274 -66.35 54.39 32.42
CA LEU A 274 -65.16 54.01 33.17
C LEU A 274 -64.62 52.66 32.67
N GLY A 275 -65.47 51.66 32.43
CA GLY A 275 -65.07 50.39 31.82
C GLY A 275 -64.48 50.52 30.42
N GLU A 276 -65.03 51.43 29.58
CA GLU A 276 -64.45 51.76 28.27
C GLU A 276 -63.05 52.41 28.40
N MET A 277 -62.89 53.33 29.37
CA MET A 277 -61.61 53.98 29.66
C MET A 277 -60.58 52.99 30.21
N GLU A 278 -60.97 52.12 31.15
CA GLU A 278 -60.10 51.07 31.70
C GLU A 278 -59.65 50.09 30.60
N ALA A 279 -60.56 49.64 29.74
CA ALA A 279 -60.20 48.79 28.60
C ALA A 279 -59.26 49.50 27.61
N PHE A 280 -59.45 50.80 27.38
CA PHE A 280 -58.53 51.60 26.57
C PHE A 280 -57.15 51.73 27.21
N LEU A 281 -57.08 52.00 28.52
CA LEU A 281 -55.83 52.08 29.27
C LEU A 281 -55.10 50.74 29.25
N GLN A 282 -55.80 49.62 29.46
CA GLN A 282 -55.18 48.30 29.42
C GLN A 282 -54.56 48.00 28.05
N ARG A 283 -55.29 48.26 26.95
CA ARG A 283 -54.72 48.11 25.59
C ARG A 283 -53.48 48.96 25.40
N ARG A 284 -53.52 50.20 25.92
CA ARG A 284 -52.42 51.15 25.87
C ARG A 284 -51.23 50.68 26.69
N THR A 285 -51.44 50.16 27.90
CA THR A 285 -50.36 49.63 28.75
C THR A 285 -49.70 48.42 28.10
N ASP A 286 -50.49 47.51 27.52
CA ASP A 286 -49.98 46.35 26.79
C ASP A 286 -49.12 46.79 25.59
N ASP A 287 -49.53 47.82 24.85
CA ASP A 287 -48.75 48.37 23.74
C ASP A 287 -47.45 49.04 24.22
N ASN A 288 -47.46 49.71 25.38
CA ASN A 288 -46.26 50.27 25.99
C ASN A 288 -45.29 49.18 26.47
N GLU A 289 -45.80 48.10 27.04
CA GLU A 289 -44.97 46.94 27.41
C GLU A 289 -44.33 46.27 26.19
N LYS A 290 -45.06 46.13 25.08
CA LYS A 290 -44.49 45.67 23.80
C LYS A 290 -43.35 46.59 23.36
N VAL A 291 -43.56 47.90 23.30
CA VAL A 291 -42.51 48.87 22.93
C VAL A 291 -41.30 48.80 23.87
N LYS A 292 -41.51 48.62 25.19
CA LYS A 292 -40.40 48.42 26.15
C LYS A 292 -39.61 47.16 25.85
N SER A 293 -40.28 46.02 25.61
CA SER A 293 -39.61 44.77 25.27
C SER A 293 -38.83 44.85 23.96
N GLU A 294 -39.36 45.57 22.95
CA GLU A 294 -38.65 45.85 21.70
C GLU A 294 -37.39 46.70 21.94
N ILE A 295 -37.49 47.74 22.78
CA ILE A 295 -36.34 48.58 23.16
C ILE A 295 -35.26 47.74 23.86
N GLU A 296 -35.65 46.88 24.80
CA GLU A 296 -34.72 45.99 25.50
C GLU A 296 -34.03 45.01 24.54
N ALA A 297 -34.76 44.43 23.59
CA ALA A 297 -34.19 43.57 22.55
C ALA A 297 -33.18 44.33 21.68
N ILE A 298 -33.49 45.56 21.27
CA ILE A 298 -32.56 46.42 20.50
C ILE A 298 -31.30 46.73 21.31
N PHE A 299 -31.42 46.99 22.63
CA PHE A 299 -30.27 47.22 23.49
C PHE A 299 -29.36 45.98 23.58
N GLN A 300 -29.93 44.78 23.72
CA GLN A 300 -29.16 43.54 23.74
C GLN A 300 -28.39 43.32 22.43
N GLU A 301 -29.04 43.53 21.29
CA GLU A 301 -28.41 43.46 19.96
C GLU A 301 -27.28 44.50 19.82
N LEU A 302 -27.48 45.72 20.32
CA LEU A 302 -26.47 46.78 20.29
C LEU A 302 -25.25 46.39 21.15
N THR A 303 -25.47 45.87 22.36
CA THR A 303 -24.38 45.39 23.21
C THR A 303 -23.60 44.24 22.56
N TRP A 304 -24.30 43.29 21.94
CA TRP A 304 -23.65 42.19 21.22
C TRP A 304 -22.81 42.69 20.03
N LEU A 305 -23.35 43.61 19.22
CA LEU A 305 -22.59 44.22 18.12
C LEU A 305 -21.37 44.98 18.61
N GLN A 306 -21.47 45.69 19.72
CA GLN A 306 -20.35 46.43 20.30
C GLN A 306 -19.24 45.50 20.80
N GLU A 307 -19.59 44.35 21.34
CA GLU A 307 -18.64 43.29 21.72
C GLU A 307 -17.96 42.69 20.50
N GLU A 308 -18.70 42.32 19.46
CA GLU A 308 -18.14 41.78 18.22
C GLU A 308 -17.21 42.78 17.52
N LYS A 309 -17.61 44.06 17.46
CA LYS A 309 -16.76 45.14 16.97
C LYS A 309 -15.47 45.26 17.80
N SER A 310 -15.57 45.19 19.12
CA SER A 310 -14.38 45.23 19.99
C SER A 310 -13.45 44.05 19.75
N LYS A 311 -13.99 42.84 19.55
CA LYS A 311 -13.20 41.65 19.20
C LYS A 311 -12.49 41.85 17.86
N LEU A 312 -13.19 42.33 16.83
CA LEU A 312 -12.59 42.60 15.52
C LEU A 312 -11.45 43.62 15.61
N GLN A 313 -11.64 44.71 16.36
CA GLN A 313 -10.65 45.77 16.51
C GLN A 313 -9.43 45.34 17.33
N MET A 314 -9.60 44.43 18.29
CA MET A 314 -8.49 43.90 19.09
C MET A 314 -7.77 42.72 18.42
N ASN A 315 -8.49 41.91 17.65
CA ASN A 315 -7.94 40.72 17.01
C ASN A 315 -7.27 41.08 15.68
N LEU A 316 -5.94 40.97 15.65
CA LEU A 316 -5.15 41.18 14.44
C LEU A 316 -4.96 39.87 13.69
N THR A 317 -5.32 39.86 12.41
CA THR A 317 -5.01 38.74 11.51
C THR A 317 -3.51 38.69 11.23
N VAL A 318 -2.84 37.64 11.71
CA VAL A 318 -1.42 37.40 11.46
C VAL A 318 -1.27 36.31 10.41
N GLN A 319 -0.46 36.58 9.38
CA GLN A 319 -0.15 35.60 8.34
C GLN A 319 1.16 34.88 8.65
N PHE A 320 1.14 33.55 8.59
CA PHE A 320 2.32 32.70 8.75
C PHE A 320 2.67 32.03 7.43
N LEU A 321 3.97 32.06 7.08
CA LEU A 321 4.49 31.34 5.93
C LEU A 321 5.02 29.97 6.40
N LEU A 322 4.24 28.92 6.13
CA LEU A 322 4.60 27.55 6.47
C LEU A 322 4.94 26.77 5.20
N LYS A 323 5.92 25.87 5.28
CA LYS A 323 6.28 24.99 4.17
C LYS A 323 5.34 23.79 4.10
N GLN A 324 5.16 23.23 2.91
CA GLN A 324 4.48 21.94 2.72
C GLN A 324 5.16 20.87 3.59
N GLY A 325 4.39 20.15 4.40
CA GLY A 325 4.88 19.22 5.43
C GLY A 325 4.92 19.78 6.85
N GLN A 326 4.77 21.09 7.03
CA GLN A 326 4.44 21.69 8.35
C GLN A 326 2.93 21.87 8.55
N VAL A 327 2.17 21.77 7.48
CA VAL A 327 0.71 21.78 7.47
C VAL A 327 0.27 20.35 7.17
N GLU A 328 -0.44 19.73 8.10
CA GLU A 328 -0.92 18.34 8.03
C GLU A 328 -2.38 18.27 7.54
N LEU A 329 -2.86 19.30 6.84
CA LEU A 329 -4.22 19.34 6.28
C LEU A 329 -4.26 18.72 4.89
N GLU A 330 -5.39 18.10 4.56
CA GLU A 330 -5.67 17.62 3.22
C GLU A 330 -5.77 18.82 2.26
N SER A 331 -5.04 18.76 1.15
CA SER A 331 -4.96 19.89 0.21
C SER A 331 -6.20 19.89 -0.69
N THR A 332 -7.23 20.65 -0.33
CA THR A 332 -8.31 21.06 -1.24
C THR A 332 -7.86 22.25 -2.12
N GLU A 333 -8.52 22.49 -3.25
CA GLU A 333 -8.23 23.63 -4.15
C GLU A 333 -8.32 24.99 -3.43
N ILE A 334 -9.20 25.07 -2.42
CA ILE A 334 -9.26 26.13 -1.43
C ILE A 334 -9.07 25.44 -0.06
N PRO A 335 -7.91 25.59 0.59
CA PRO A 335 -7.68 24.94 1.88
C PRO A 335 -8.57 25.57 2.95
N ASP A 336 -9.40 24.74 3.59
CA ASP A 336 -10.20 25.12 4.76
C ASP A 336 -9.35 24.96 6.02
N TYR A 337 -9.16 26.06 6.76
CA TYR A 337 -8.36 26.10 7.98
C TYR A 337 -9.23 26.19 9.24
N THR A 338 -10.54 25.97 9.15
CA THR A 338 -11.45 26.10 10.30
C THR A 338 -11.09 25.12 11.42
N ASP A 339 -10.65 23.91 11.06
CA ASP A 339 -10.20 22.87 12.01
C ASP A 339 -8.69 22.92 12.29
N ALA A 340 -7.98 23.95 11.81
CA ALA A 340 -6.53 24.04 11.96
C ALA A 340 -6.13 24.49 13.37
N ILE A 341 -5.17 23.78 13.97
CA ILE A 341 -4.61 24.10 15.29
C ILE A 341 -3.12 24.39 15.15
N LEU A 342 -2.67 25.52 15.69
CA LEU A 342 -1.25 25.86 15.73
C LEU A 342 -0.57 25.17 16.92
N ILE A 343 0.30 24.21 16.64
CA ILE A 343 1.05 23.46 17.66
C ILE A 343 2.52 23.92 17.64
N ASN A 344 3.10 24.12 18.82
CA ASN A 344 4.52 24.42 18.93
C ASN A 344 5.35 23.19 18.53
N LYS A 345 6.25 23.39 17.55
CA LYS A 345 7.18 22.36 17.05
C LYS A 345 7.97 21.65 18.16
N ALA A 346 8.34 22.36 19.22
CA ALA A 346 9.09 21.79 20.33
C ALA A 346 8.38 20.58 20.96
N ILE A 347 7.05 20.63 21.09
CA ILE A 347 6.24 19.53 21.65
C ILE A 347 6.34 18.28 20.76
N ILE A 348 6.32 18.48 19.44
CA ILE A 348 6.44 17.40 18.45
C ILE A 348 7.86 16.83 18.45
N GLU A 349 8.88 17.69 18.52
CA GLU A 349 10.28 17.26 18.60
C GLU A 349 10.56 16.48 19.88
N ASP A 350 10.07 16.94 21.03
CA ASP A 350 10.21 16.26 22.32
C ASP A 350 9.53 14.88 22.31
N LEU A 351 8.34 14.80 21.72
CA LEU A 351 7.63 13.53 21.54
C LEU A 351 8.41 12.59 20.62
N ASN A 352 8.92 13.09 19.49
CA ASN A 352 9.72 12.30 18.57
C ASN A 352 11.02 11.81 19.21
N SER A 353 11.71 12.63 20.00
CA SER A 353 12.88 12.21 20.77
C SER A 353 12.53 11.13 21.78
N SER A 354 11.37 11.24 22.45
CA SER A 354 10.89 10.21 23.38
C SER A 354 10.58 8.89 22.67
N ILE A 355 9.94 8.94 21.50
CA ILE A 355 9.65 7.77 20.66
C ILE A 355 10.94 7.10 20.20
N MET A 356 11.94 7.89 19.77
CA MET A 356 13.25 7.37 19.36
C MET A 356 13.97 6.68 20.52
N ALA A 357 13.95 7.28 21.72
CA ALA A 357 14.56 6.69 22.91
C ALA A 357 13.90 5.36 23.30
N GLU A 358 12.57 5.25 23.24
CA GLU A 358 11.86 3.99 23.47
C GLU A 358 12.15 2.96 22.36
N GLY A 359 12.27 3.40 21.11
CA GLY A 359 12.72 2.58 20.00
C GLY A 359 14.11 1.99 20.21
N GLU A 360 15.07 2.80 20.66
CA GLU A 360 16.43 2.37 21.00
C GLU A 360 16.45 1.37 22.16
N LYS A 361 15.66 1.62 23.22
CA LYS A 361 15.51 0.66 24.34
C LYS A 361 14.97 -0.69 23.86
N LYS A 362 13.97 -0.68 22.98
CA LYS A 362 13.42 -1.91 22.38
C LYS A 362 14.49 -2.64 21.57
N ILE A 363 15.26 -1.93 20.74
CA ILE A 363 16.34 -2.53 19.95
C ILE A 363 17.43 -3.10 20.86
N ALA A 364 17.85 -2.38 21.89
CA ALA A 364 18.83 -2.85 22.87
C ALA A 364 18.35 -4.15 23.54
N SER A 365 17.09 -4.18 24.00
CA SER A 365 16.47 -5.39 24.58
C SER A 365 16.44 -6.56 23.58
N MET A 366 16.13 -6.31 22.30
CA MET A 366 16.18 -7.35 21.27
C MET A 366 17.60 -7.87 21.04
N VAL A 367 18.61 -7.00 21.07
CA VAL A 367 20.02 -7.38 20.92
C VAL A 367 20.46 -8.23 22.10
N GLU A 368 20.11 -7.85 23.32
CA GLU A 368 20.37 -8.63 24.54
C GLU A 368 19.72 -10.02 24.46
N CYS A 369 18.44 -10.12 24.08
CA CYS A 369 17.76 -11.40 23.87
C CYS A 369 18.45 -12.29 22.82
N LYS A 370 18.89 -11.67 21.70
CA LYS A 370 19.61 -12.37 20.64
C LYS A 370 20.95 -12.91 21.16
N ASP A 371 21.72 -12.10 21.90
CA ASP A 371 23.04 -12.51 22.39
C ASP A 371 22.93 -13.50 23.55
N PHE A 372 21.89 -13.40 24.39
CA PHE A 372 21.53 -14.44 25.37
C PHE A 372 21.25 -15.79 24.70
N SER A 373 20.46 -15.80 23.62
CA SER A 373 20.16 -17.01 22.84
C SER A 373 21.42 -17.62 22.22
N LYS A 374 22.34 -16.79 21.70
CA LYS A 374 23.66 -17.27 21.23
C LYS A 374 24.47 -17.88 22.36
N GLY A 375 24.42 -17.28 23.56
CA GLY A 375 25.06 -17.82 24.77
C GLY A 375 24.56 -19.22 25.10
N ILE A 376 23.23 -19.42 25.10
CA ILE A 376 22.62 -20.74 25.31
C ILE A 376 23.10 -21.74 24.26
N LEU A 377 23.04 -21.40 22.97
CA LEU A 377 23.47 -22.29 21.89
C LEU A 377 24.94 -22.69 22.03
N LYS A 378 25.81 -21.76 22.44
CA LYS A 378 27.23 -22.04 22.70
C LYS A 378 27.39 -23.02 23.85
N LEU A 379 26.69 -22.81 24.96
CA LEU A 379 26.71 -23.71 26.12
C LEU A 379 26.17 -25.11 25.77
N GLU A 380 25.10 -25.20 25.00
CA GLU A 380 24.56 -26.47 24.52
C GLU A 380 25.57 -27.23 23.65
N TRP A 381 26.27 -26.52 22.76
CA TRP A 381 27.33 -27.09 21.94
C TRP A 381 28.49 -27.59 22.79
N GLU A 382 28.96 -26.81 23.76
CA GLU A 382 30.02 -27.21 24.70
C GLU A 382 29.60 -28.44 25.50
N HIS A 383 28.37 -28.46 26.01
CA HIS A 383 27.82 -29.62 26.71
C HIS A 383 27.76 -30.86 25.81
N LYS A 384 27.35 -30.73 24.55
CA LYS A 384 27.36 -31.84 23.58
C LYS A 384 28.77 -32.34 23.30
N LYS A 385 29.74 -31.44 23.13
CA LYS A 385 31.16 -31.78 22.97
C LYS A 385 31.69 -32.56 24.17
N MET A 386 31.45 -32.08 25.38
CA MET A 386 31.87 -32.76 26.60
C MET A 386 31.23 -34.14 26.73
N ARG A 387 29.94 -34.29 26.42
CA ARG A 387 29.27 -35.60 26.39
C ARG A 387 29.91 -36.57 25.40
N MET A 388 30.28 -36.11 24.20
CA MET A 388 30.98 -36.95 23.22
C MET A 388 32.37 -37.37 23.71
N GLN A 389 33.11 -36.46 24.37
CA GLN A 389 34.40 -36.80 24.98
C GLN A 389 34.26 -37.81 26.11
N ILE A 390 33.22 -37.69 26.94
CA ILE A 390 32.92 -38.68 27.99
C ILE A 390 32.64 -40.04 27.36
N GLU A 391 31.86 -40.11 26.28
CA GLU A 391 31.54 -41.38 25.63
C GLU A 391 32.78 -42.01 24.97
N ASP A 392 33.64 -41.21 24.32
CA ASP A 392 34.92 -41.66 23.77
C ASP A 392 35.84 -42.23 24.88
N LEU A 393 35.95 -41.54 26.01
CA LEU A 393 36.73 -42.02 27.16
C LEU A 393 36.13 -43.30 27.75
N LYS A 394 34.80 -43.40 27.87
CA LYS A 394 34.13 -44.64 28.29
C LYS A 394 34.40 -45.77 27.33
N GLN A 395 34.37 -45.51 26.02
CA GLN A 395 34.69 -46.52 25.01
C GLN A 395 36.13 -46.98 25.12
N LYS A 396 37.09 -46.06 25.21
CA LYS A 396 38.50 -46.39 25.45
C LYS A 396 38.70 -47.22 26.72
N ALA A 397 38.00 -46.89 27.81
CA ALA A 397 38.04 -47.68 29.04
C ALA A 397 37.48 -49.10 28.83
N ARG A 398 36.36 -49.25 28.11
CA ARG A 398 35.81 -50.56 27.73
C ARG A 398 36.79 -51.36 26.85
N ASP A 399 37.42 -50.71 25.88
CA ASP A 399 38.39 -51.33 24.98
C ASP A 399 39.61 -51.83 25.76
N ILE A 400 40.12 -51.05 26.72
CA ILE A 400 41.22 -51.47 27.61
C ILE A 400 40.83 -52.69 28.45
N VAL A 401 39.62 -52.73 29.01
CA VAL A 401 39.15 -53.86 29.83
C VAL A 401 38.93 -55.12 28.98
N THR A 402 38.41 -54.96 27.76
CA THR A 402 38.11 -56.09 26.85
C THR A 402 39.33 -56.57 26.07
N LEU A 403 40.43 -55.80 26.06
CA LEU A 403 41.65 -56.12 25.35
C LEU A 403 42.26 -57.44 25.85
N PRO A 404 42.31 -58.50 25.03
CA PRO A 404 42.89 -59.76 25.45
C PRO A 404 44.39 -59.60 25.64
N ILE A 405 44.86 -59.94 26.83
CA ILE A 405 46.27 -59.89 27.18
C ILE A 405 46.96 -61.12 26.57
N SER A 406 47.55 -60.94 25.38
CA SER A 406 48.38 -61.95 24.73
C SER A 406 49.74 -62.09 25.44
N LYS A 407 50.42 -63.22 25.24
CA LYS A 407 51.75 -63.48 25.84
C LYS A 407 52.79 -62.42 25.44
N ASP A 408 52.74 -61.92 24.22
CA ASP A 408 53.65 -60.85 23.75
C ASP A 408 53.37 -59.52 24.46
N ARG A 409 52.10 -59.19 24.72
CA ARG A 409 51.71 -58.00 25.50
C ARG A 409 52.12 -58.12 26.97
N GLN A 410 52.05 -59.30 27.57
CA GLN A 410 52.60 -59.53 28.92
C GLN A 410 54.12 -59.32 28.94
N LEU A 411 54.83 -59.87 27.95
CA LEU A 411 56.28 -59.71 27.83
C LEU A 411 56.68 -58.24 27.64
N PHE A 412 55.90 -57.46 26.87
CA PHE A 412 56.10 -56.02 26.73
C PHE A 412 55.95 -55.26 28.05
N LEU A 413 54.92 -55.58 28.83
CA LEU A 413 54.66 -54.90 30.11
C LEU A 413 55.65 -55.30 31.23
N THR A 414 56.23 -56.51 31.16
CA THR A 414 57.06 -57.07 32.25
C THR A 414 58.56 -56.87 32.02
N VAL A 415 59.01 -56.73 30.78
CA VAL A 415 60.44 -56.65 30.43
C VAL A 415 60.81 -55.22 30.05
N LEU A 416 61.71 -54.60 30.83
CA LEU A 416 62.17 -53.21 30.63
C LEU A 416 62.80 -52.93 29.26
N ASN A 417 63.40 -53.95 28.61
CA ASN A 417 64.05 -53.85 27.30
C ASN A 417 63.39 -54.78 26.27
N TYR A 418 62.07 -54.71 26.13
CA TYR A 418 61.33 -55.53 25.16
C TYR A 418 61.83 -55.32 23.73
N ASP A 419 62.07 -54.07 23.33
CA ASP A 419 62.50 -53.72 21.98
C ASP A 419 63.86 -54.31 21.63
N SER A 420 64.82 -54.33 22.57
CA SER A 420 66.12 -54.98 22.36
C SER A 420 65.99 -56.49 22.19
N ARG A 421 65.02 -57.13 22.88
CA ARG A 421 64.77 -58.56 22.77
C ARG A 421 64.06 -58.91 21.46
N VAL A 422 63.14 -58.06 21.00
CA VAL A 422 62.53 -58.19 19.66
C VAL A 422 63.58 -58.00 18.59
N ALA A 423 64.40 -56.96 18.67
CA ALA A 423 65.51 -56.73 17.73
C ALA A 423 66.48 -57.92 17.68
N HIS A 424 66.80 -58.52 18.84
CA HIS A 424 67.62 -59.73 18.88
C HIS A 424 66.92 -60.93 18.22
N ARG A 425 65.62 -61.17 18.48
CA ARG A 425 64.87 -62.23 17.79
C ARG A 425 64.81 -62.02 16.29
N VAL A 426 64.57 -60.78 15.84
CA VAL A 426 64.55 -60.40 14.43
C VAL A 426 65.91 -60.67 13.80
N SER A 427 67.00 -60.23 14.44
CA SER A 427 68.37 -60.48 13.96
C SER A 427 68.70 -61.98 13.84
N VAL A 428 68.29 -62.81 14.81
CA VAL A 428 68.46 -64.26 14.74
C VAL A 428 67.65 -64.87 13.60
N MET A 429 66.41 -64.42 13.38
CA MET A 429 65.59 -64.86 12.25
C MET A 429 66.18 -64.45 10.90
N GLU A 430 66.68 -63.22 10.78
CA GLU A 430 67.36 -62.73 9.58
C GLU A 430 68.61 -63.54 9.26
N GLN A 431 69.43 -63.87 10.25
CA GLN A 431 70.59 -64.75 10.08
C GLN A 431 70.17 -66.16 9.62
N THR A 432 69.10 -66.70 10.18
CA THR A 432 68.59 -68.04 9.81
C THR A 432 68.05 -68.04 8.39
N LEU A 433 67.33 -66.99 7.99
CA LEU A 433 66.83 -66.80 6.63
C LEU A 433 67.98 -66.63 5.63
N GLY A 434 69.04 -65.90 5.99
CA GLY A 434 70.25 -65.79 5.17
C GLY A 434 70.90 -67.15 4.87
N ILE A 435 71.06 -67.99 5.91
CA ILE A 435 71.58 -69.36 5.74
C ILE A 435 70.66 -70.21 4.85
N MET A 436 69.34 -70.10 5.03
CA MET A 436 68.38 -70.81 4.19
C MET A 436 68.42 -70.34 2.72
N ASP A 437 68.61 -69.05 2.47
CA ASP A 437 68.72 -68.51 1.12
C ASP A 437 70.00 -68.98 0.42
N GLU A 438 71.14 -68.99 1.11
CA GLU A 438 72.39 -69.56 0.57
C GLU A 438 72.25 -71.04 0.21
N LEU A 439 71.60 -71.82 1.08
CA LEU A 439 71.30 -73.23 0.81
C LEU A 439 70.37 -73.37 -0.40
N HIS A 440 69.32 -72.54 -0.48
CA HIS A 440 68.38 -72.55 -1.59
C HIS A 440 69.08 -72.20 -2.91
N GLN A 441 69.90 -71.16 -2.95
CA GLN A 441 70.69 -70.78 -4.13
C GLN A 441 71.64 -71.91 -4.56
N LYS A 442 72.28 -72.62 -3.62
CA LYS A 442 73.12 -73.78 -3.94
C LYS A 442 72.31 -74.92 -4.54
N ASN A 443 71.12 -75.20 -4.00
CA ASN A 443 70.22 -76.21 -4.53
C ASN A 443 69.71 -75.85 -5.92
N VAL A 444 69.31 -74.59 -6.15
CA VAL A 444 68.89 -74.10 -7.47
C VAL A 444 70.02 -74.26 -8.49
N LYS A 445 71.26 -73.88 -8.15
CA LYS A 445 72.43 -74.08 -9.03
C LYS A 445 72.65 -75.55 -9.37
N ASN A 446 72.47 -76.47 -8.42
CA ASN A 446 72.58 -77.91 -8.67
C ASN A 446 71.46 -78.42 -9.59
N HIS A 447 70.22 -77.96 -9.40
CA HIS A 447 69.10 -78.32 -10.25
C HIS A 447 69.28 -77.79 -11.67
N GLN A 448 69.76 -76.55 -11.83
CA GLN A 448 70.10 -75.98 -13.13
C GLN A 448 71.22 -76.76 -13.85
N LYS A 449 72.23 -77.27 -13.13
CA LYS A 449 73.23 -78.18 -13.73
C LYS A 449 72.59 -79.46 -14.25
N LYS A 450 71.71 -80.07 -13.44
CA LYS A 450 71.01 -81.30 -13.80
C LYS A 450 70.05 -81.12 -14.98
N ILE A 451 69.35 -79.98 -15.05
CA ILE A 451 68.53 -79.59 -16.20
C ILE A 451 69.41 -79.50 -17.46
N ARG A 452 70.56 -78.82 -17.41
CA ARG A 452 71.47 -78.74 -18.57
C ARG A 452 72.01 -80.10 -19.01
N GLU A 453 72.27 -81.01 -18.08
CA GLU A 453 72.66 -82.39 -18.40
C GLU A 453 71.54 -83.16 -19.09
N LEU A 454 70.30 -83.02 -18.60
CA LEU A 454 69.12 -83.63 -19.20
C LEU A 454 68.82 -83.02 -20.58
N GLU A 455 68.92 -81.71 -20.77
CA GLU A 455 68.74 -81.04 -22.06
C GLU A 455 69.74 -81.55 -23.11
N LYS A 456 71.01 -81.74 -22.73
CA LYS A 456 72.02 -82.37 -23.61
C LYS A 456 71.67 -83.82 -23.95
N CYS A 457 71.11 -84.56 -22.99
CA CYS A 457 70.69 -85.93 -23.22
C CYS A 457 69.48 -85.99 -24.16
N ILE A 458 68.51 -85.08 -23.99
CA ILE A 458 67.35 -84.92 -24.86
C ILE A 458 67.81 -84.58 -26.27
N SER A 459 68.70 -83.61 -26.47
CA SER A 459 69.19 -83.25 -27.82
C SER A 459 69.94 -84.40 -28.49
N SER A 460 70.75 -85.16 -27.74
CA SER A 460 71.38 -86.39 -28.25
C SER A 460 70.33 -87.43 -28.69
N LYS A 461 69.27 -87.61 -27.89
CA LYS A 461 68.20 -88.56 -28.21
C LYS A 461 67.30 -88.10 -29.35
N GLU A 462 67.08 -86.79 -29.50
CA GLU A 462 66.40 -86.21 -30.67
C GLU A 462 67.21 -86.43 -31.94
N GLN A 463 68.53 -86.26 -31.88
CA GLN A 463 69.42 -86.54 -33.00
C GLN A 463 69.40 -88.03 -33.37
N GLU A 464 69.50 -88.93 -32.39
CA GLU A 464 69.36 -90.38 -32.61
C GLU A 464 67.97 -90.72 -33.21
N ASN A 465 66.89 -90.14 -32.70
CA ASN A 465 65.54 -90.34 -33.21
C ASN A 465 65.38 -89.81 -34.64
N TYR A 466 66.03 -88.70 -34.98
CA TYR A 466 66.04 -88.15 -36.33
C TYR A 466 66.78 -89.08 -37.30
N GLU A 467 67.94 -89.61 -36.90
CA GLU A 467 68.67 -90.62 -37.68
C GLU A 467 67.86 -91.90 -37.87
N LEU A 468 67.20 -92.38 -36.81
CA LEU A 468 66.30 -93.53 -36.90
C LEU A 468 65.12 -93.25 -37.81
N SER A 469 64.55 -92.03 -37.78
CA SER A 469 63.45 -91.63 -38.68
C SER A 469 63.90 -91.59 -40.14
N LEU A 470 65.12 -91.13 -40.42
CA LEU A 470 65.74 -91.20 -41.76
C LEU A 470 65.90 -92.64 -42.22
N LYS A 471 66.47 -93.51 -41.38
CA LYS A 471 66.60 -94.95 -41.68
C LYS A 471 65.23 -95.60 -41.90
N LEU A 472 64.23 -95.25 -41.11
CA LEU A 472 62.86 -95.78 -41.26
C LEU A 472 62.27 -95.35 -42.59
N ARG A 473 62.51 -94.10 -43.02
CA ARG A 473 62.09 -93.60 -44.34
C ARG A 473 62.78 -94.33 -45.49
N GLU A 474 64.09 -94.54 -45.42
CA GLU A 474 64.84 -95.34 -46.40
C GLU A 474 64.37 -96.80 -46.44
N MET A 475 64.10 -97.39 -45.27
CA MET A 475 63.56 -98.75 -45.19
C MET A 475 62.14 -98.81 -45.74
N LEU A 476 61.33 -97.77 -45.56
CA LEU A 476 59.99 -97.68 -46.14
C LEU A 476 60.05 -97.60 -47.66
N VAL A 477 60.98 -96.81 -48.21
CA VAL A 477 61.27 -96.77 -49.66
C VAL A 477 61.71 -98.15 -50.13
N SER A 478 62.66 -98.78 -49.44
CA SER A 478 63.14 -100.14 -49.75
C SER A 478 62.02 -101.19 -49.68
N VAL A 479 61.09 -101.07 -48.73
CA VAL A 479 59.92 -101.96 -48.60
C VAL A 479 58.89 -101.66 -49.68
N SER A 480 58.70 -100.39 -50.08
CA SER A 480 57.82 -100.04 -51.20
C SER A 480 58.39 -100.53 -52.53
N GLU A 481 59.70 -100.44 -52.74
CA GLU A 481 60.41 -101.01 -53.89
C GLU A 481 60.34 -102.54 -53.87
N ARG A 482 60.60 -103.18 -52.73
CA ARG A 482 60.42 -104.63 -52.58
C ARG A 482 58.96 -105.05 -52.75
N ARG A 483 57.97 -104.26 -52.31
CA ARG A 483 56.55 -104.52 -52.53
C ARG A 483 56.22 -104.38 -54.00
N HIS A 484 56.74 -103.37 -54.69
CA HIS A 484 56.61 -103.23 -56.14
C HIS A 484 57.27 -104.39 -56.89
N ILE A 485 58.45 -104.85 -56.45
CA ILE A 485 59.14 -106.02 -57.01
C ILE A 485 58.38 -107.31 -56.69
N PHE A 486 57.83 -107.46 -55.48
CA PHE A 486 57.06 -108.63 -55.08
C PHE A 486 55.72 -108.68 -55.81
N GLU A 487 55.02 -107.56 -56.00
CA GLU A 487 53.81 -107.45 -56.82
C GLU A 487 54.10 -107.65 -58.32
N ALA A 488 55.27 -107.25 -58.81
CA ALA A 488 55.73 -107.53 -60.17
C ALA A 488 56.26 -108.97 -60.38
N ALA A 489 56.75 -109.63 -59.32
CA ALA A 489 57.28 -110.99 -59.32
C ALA A 489 56.34 -112.01 -58.64
N ASP A 490 55.09 -111.62 -58.31
CA ASP A 490 54.15 -112.43 -57.54
C ASP A 490 53.65 -113.61 -58.36
N THR A 491 54.47 -114.65 -58.37
CA THR A 491 54.12 -115.98 -58.85
C THR A 491 53.19 -116.70 -57.87
N ARG A 492 52.78 -116.10 -56.73
CA ARG A 492 51.74 -116.68 -55.86
C ARG A 492 50.37 -116.70 -56.52
N ARG A 493 50.03 -115.71 -57.35
CA ARG A 493 48.81 -115.77 -58.21
C ARG A 493 48.89 -116.82 -59.32
N VAL A 494 50.09 -117.24 -59.72
CA VAL A 494 50.32 -118.30 -60.72
C VAL A 494 50.46 -119.69 -60.05
N SER A 495 50.99 -119.77 -58.83
CA SER A 495 51.13 -121.02 -58.07
C SER A 495 49.83 -121.44 -57.37
N GLU A 496 48.96 -120.52 -56.98
CA GLU A 496 47.57 -120.82 -56.57
C GLU A 496 46.76 -121.38 -57.74
N LYS A 497 46.93 -120.84 -58.97
CA LYS A 497 46.36 -121.40 -60.21
C LYS A 497 46.93 -122.77 -60.56
N MET A 498 48.23 -123.00 -60.38
CA MET A 498 48.85 -124.32 -60.59
C MET A 498 48.48 -125.34 -59.50
N ALA A 499 48.23 -124.92 -58.26
CA ALA A 499 47.74 -125.79 -57.17
C ALA A 499 46.28 -126.22 -57.40
N GLN A 500 45.43 -125.31 -57.90
CA GLN A 500 44.06 -125.64 -58.34
C GLN A 500 44.04 -126.61 -59.53
N GLN A 501 44.96 -126.47 -60.50
CA GLN A 501 45.10 -127.42 -61.61
C GLN A 501 45.64 -128.79 -61.15
N ARG A 502 46.55 -128.85 -60.17
CA ARG A 502 47.02 -130.12 -59.55
C ARG A 502 45.92 -130.81 -58.73
N TYR A 503 45.08 -130.06 -58.02
CA TYR A 503 43.91 -130.59 -57.32
C TYR A 503 42.89 -131.21 -58.29
N TRP A 504 42.65 -130.55 -59.44
CA TRP A 504 41.85 -131.11 -60.54
C TRP A 504 42.46 -132.40 -61.14
N GLY A 505 43.79 -132.46 -61.26
CA GLY A 505 44.52 -133.67 -61.68
C GLY A 505 44.37 -134.84 -60.70
N ILE A 506 44.41 -134.57 -59.39
CA ILE A 506 44.20 -135.57 -58.33
C ILE A 506 42.77 -136.11 -58.33
N LEU A 507 41.76 -135.25 -58.55
CA LEU A 507 40.36 -135.69 -58.69
C LEU A 507 40.16 -136.58 -59.93
N LYS A 508 40.78 -136.24 -61.06
CA LYS A 508 40.76 -137.08 -62.28
C LYS A 508 41.45 -138.42 -62.07
N GLN A 509 42.55 -138.46 -61.31
CA GLN A 509 43.27 -139.67 -60.97
C GLN A 509 42.55 -140.54 -59.91
N LYS A 510 41.75 -139.93 -59.01
CA LYS A 510 40.86 -140.64 -58.09
C LYS A 510 39.66 -141.25 -58.82
N HIS A 511 39.10 -140.53 -59.80
CA HIS A 511 38.01 -141.02 -60.65
C HIS A 511 38.46 -142.19 -61.55
N LEU A 512 39.64 -142.10 -62.16
CA LEU A 512 40.23 -143.20 -62.94
C LEU A 512 40.59 -144.42 -62.08
N ARG A 513 41.07 -144.23 -60.84
CA ARG A 513 41.25 -145.33 -59.88
C ARG A 513 39.94 -145.96 -59.42
N GLY A 514 38.85 -145.19 -59.40
CA GLY A 514 37.49 -145.71 -59.21
C GLY A 514 37.04 -146.58 -60.38
N LEU A 515 37.26 -146.12 -61.62
CA LEU A 515 37.01 -146.90 -62.85
C LEU A 515 37.84 -148.20 -62.92
N VAL A 516 39.10 -148.17 -62.47
CA VAL A 516 39.94 -149.37 -62.38
C VAL A 516 39.45 -150.32 -61.30
N LYS A 517 38.98 -149.82 -60.15
CA LYS A 517 38.33 -150.66 -59.13
C LYS A 517 37.00 -151.25 -59.59
N GLU A 518 36.17 -150.50 -60.32
CA GLU A 518 34.95 -151.03 -60.95
C GLU A 518 35.27 -152.06 -62.03
N GLN A 519 36.35 -151.89 -62.79
CA GLN A 519 36.83 -152.89 -63.74
C GLN A 519 37.43 -154.13 -63.06
N GLU A 520 38.11 -153.98 -61.92
CA GLU A 520 38.60 -155.09 -61.09
C GLU A 520 37.44 -155.82 -60.40
N GLU A 521 36.39 -155.13 -59.94
CA GLU A 521 35.15 -155.74 -59.46
C GLU A 521 34.38 -156.46 -60.59
N GLN A 522 34.38 -155.92 -61.82
CA GLN A 522 33.87 -156.65 -62.99
C GLN A 522 34.77 -157.83 -63.38
N PHE A 523 36.08 -157.75 -63.16
CA PHE A 523 37.02 -158.85 -63.36
C PHE A 523 36.80 -159.95 -62.31
N GLU A 524 36.50 -159.60 -61.05
CA GLU A 524 36.13 -160.54 -59.99
C GLU A 524 34.72 -161.14 -60.20
N MET A 525 33.74 -160.37 -60.69
CA MET A 525 32.42 -160.92 -61.05
C MET A 525 32.48 -161.85 -62.27
N LEU A 526 33.26 -161.52 -63.31
CA LEU A 526 33.45 -162.40 -64.47
C LEU A 526 34.28 -163.66 -64.14
N GLN A 527 35.12 -163.61 -63.09
CA GLN A 527 35.80 -164.79 -62.52
C GLN A 527 34.88 -165.65 -61.63
N ALA A 528 33.77 -165.09 -61.13
CA ALA A 528 32.80 -165.77 -60.28
C ALA A 528 31.60 -166.39 -61.04
N GLU A 529 31.49 -166.17 -62.36
CA GLU A 529 30.31 -166.61 -63.15
C GLU A 529 30.59 -167.72 -64.19
N ALA A 530 31.79 -168.31 -64.23
CA ALA A 530 32.06 -169.47 -65.10
C ALA A 530 33.36 -170.21 -64.71
N GLU A 531 33.51 -170.69 -63.47
CA GLU A 531 32.83 -171.90 -62.94
C GLU A 531 31.38 -172.17 -63.36
#